data_AF-A0AAQ4CU24-F1
#
_entry.id   AF-A0AAQ4CU24-F1
#
_cell.length_a   1.000
_cell.length_b   1.000
_cell.length_c   1.000
_cell.angle_alpha   90.00
_cell.angle_beta   90.00
_cell.angle_gamma   90.00
#
_symmetry.space_group_name_H-M   'P 1'
#
loop_
_entity.id
_entity.type
_entity.pdbx_description
1 polymer ?
#
loop_
_entity_poly.entity_id
_entity_poly.type
_entity_poly.pdbx_seq_one_letter_code
_entity_poly.pdbx_strand_id
1 'polypeptide(L)'
;MSNSPIDLLYEKYIKTAQIMSRMNYIPAMAVGEILLLLILYSGGMMLAVFNLPLQGIPLIMHLYGAILVAILALGILAAAVRYKDKGAIIISLLNIISILFAAFAGSFYFGGVIDVTFLLEMGMGFVFAVVTASGCLIYAIRRGE
;
A
#
# COMPACT_ATOMS: atom_id res chain seq x y z
N MET A 1 -20.89 9.02 35.30
CA MET A 1 -21.48 8.26 34.19
C MET A 1 -20.33 7.55 33.49
N SER A 2 -20.24 6.22 33.56
CA SER A 2 -19.21 5.48 32.81
C SER A 2 -19.65 5.39 31.35
N ASN A 3 -18.87 5.95 30.43
CA ASN A 3 -19.10 5.75 28.99
C ASN A 3 -19.13 4.25 28.71
N SER A 4 -20.17 3.77 28.02
CA SER A 4 -20.19 2.36 27.64
C SER A 4 -19.01 2.09 26.70
N PRO A 5 -18.51 0.85 26.62
CA PRO A 5 -17.45 0.49 25.68
C PRO A 5 -17.78 0.87 24.23
N ILE A 6 -19.07 0.90 23.90
CA ILE A 6 -19.58 1.26 22.58
C ILE A 6 -19.43 2.77 22.33
N ASP A 7 -19.71 3.61 23.33
CA ASP A 7 -19.55 5.06 23.21
C ASP A 7 -18.09 5.45 23.02
N LEU A 8 -17.18 4.78 23.74
CA LEU A 8 -15.73 4.95 23.59
C LEU A 8 -15.23 4.56 22.19
N LEU A 9 -15.77 3.48 21.61
CA LEU A 9 -15.46 3.08 20.24
C LEU A 9 -16.00 4.06 19.20
N TYR A 10 -17.22 4.56 19.41
CA TYR A 10 -17.86 5.53 18.54
C TYR A 10 -17.14 6.88 18.55
N GLU A 11 -16.72 7.36 19.73
CA GLU A 11 -15.94 8.58 19.88
C GLU A 11 -14.57 8.46 19.20
N LYS A 12 -13.91 7.30 19.35
CA LYS A 12 -12.69 6.97 18.60
C LYS A 12 -12.93 6.99 17.09
N TYR A 13 -14.00 6.36 16.62
CA TYR A 13 -14.36 6.34 15.21
C TYR A 13 -14.56 7.75 14.65
N ILE A 14 -15.35 8.60 15.32
CA ILE A 14 -15.58 9.99 14.88
C ILE A 14 -14.27 10.77 14.86
N LYS A 15 -13.41 10.61 15.87
CA LYS A 15 -12.12 11.30 15.93
C LYS A 15 -11.20 10.84 14.81
N THR A 16 -11.14 9.55 14.52
CA THR A 16 -10.39 9.00 13.38
C THR A 16 -10.96 9.51 12.05
N ALA A 17 -12.28 9.54 11.89
CA ALA A 17 -12.94 10.06 10.70
C ALA A 17 -12.67 11.56 10.48
N GLN A 18 -12.67 12.37 11.55
CA GLN A 18 -12.32 13.79 11.48
C GLN A 18 -10.84 14.01 11.11
N ILE A 19 -9.93 13.19 11.62
CA ILE A 19 -8.49 13.24 11.24
C ILE A 19 -8.33 12.87 9.75
N MET A 20 -9.01 11.82 9.27
CA MET A 20 -9.02 11.45 7.85
C MET A 20 -9.65 12.52 6.95
N SER A 21 -10.59 13.31 7.47
CA SER A 21 -11.24 14.42 6.79
C SER A 21 -10.37 15.69 6.73
N ARG A 22 -9.66 16.04 7.81
CA ARG A 22 -8.81 17.24 7.88
C ARG A 22 -7.51 17.09 7.08
N MET A 23 -6.99 15.87 6.96
CA MET A 23 -5.83 15.55 6.14
C MET A 23 -6.20 14.71 4.91
N ASN A 24 -7.01 15.32 4.05
CA ASN A 24 -6.90 15.17 2.59
C ASN A 24 -6.71 13.73 2.07
N TYR A 25 -7.63 12.81 2.32
CA TYR A 25 -7.69 11.47 1.70
C TYR A 25 -6.42 10.57 1.75
N ILE A 26 -5.23 11.07 2.14
CA ILE A 26 -3.94 10.38 2.20
C ILE A 26 -4.01 9.24 3.21
N PRO A 27 -4.54 9.42 4.43
CA PRO A 27 -4.72 8.30 5.35
C PRO A 27 -5.60 7.20 4.75
N ALA A 28 -6.72 7.56 4.13
CA ALA A 28 -7.64 6.60 3.53
C ALA A 28 -7.01 5.85 2.35
N MET A 29 -6.31 6.57 1.46
CA MET A 29 -5.59 5.97 0.32
C MET A 29 -4.44 5.08 0.79
N ALA A 30 -3.66 5.51 1.78
CA ALA A 30 -2.57 4.73 2.35
C ALA A 30 -3.08 3.45 3.03
N VAL A 31 -4.19 3.51 3.77
CA VAL A 31 -4.82 2.31 4.35
C VAL A 31 -5.29 1.36 3.24
N GLY A 32 -5.96 1.89 2.21
CA GLY A 32 -6.40 1.09 1.06
C GLY A 32 -5.23 0.42 0.34
N GLU A 33 -4.12 1.15 0.20
CA GLU A 33 -2.90 0.66 -0.42
C GLU A 33 -2.24 -0.46 0.41
N ILE A 34 -2.11 -0.28 1.73
CA ILE A 34 -1.57 -1.31 2.63
C ILE A 34 -2.42 -2.59 2.57
N LEU A 35 -3.76 -2.46 2.59
CA LEU A 35 -4.67 -3.61 2.49
C LEU A 35 -4.49 -4.35 1.17
N LEU A 36 -4.41 -3.62 0.06
CA LEU A 36 -4.18 -4.22 -1.26
C LEU A 36 -2.81 -4.89 -1.37
N LEU A 37 -1.76 -4.25 -0.82
CA LEU A 37 -0.42 -4.84 -0.74
C LEU A 37 -0.46 -6.18 0.00
N LEU A 38 -1.14 -6.27 1.15
CA LEU A 38 -1.26 -7.52 1.92
C LEU A 38 -2.04 -8.61 1.15
N ILE A 39 -3.11 -8.23 0.45
CA ILE A 39 -3.87 -9.14 -0.43
C ILE A 39 -3.00 -9.63 -1.59
N LEU A 40 -2.23 -8.74 -2.22
CA LEU A 40 -1.31 -9.09 -3.29
C LEU A 40 -0.20 -10.00 -2.82
N TYR A 41 0.38 -9.74 -1.64
CA TYR A 41 1.41 -10.60 -1.07
C TYR A 41 0.88 -12.01 -0.82
N SER A 42 -0.27 -12.13 -0.18
CA SER A 42 -0.90 -13.44 0.04
C SER A 42 -1.26 -14.14 -1.28
N GLY A 43 -1.78 -13.42 -2.27
CA GLY A 43 -2.05 -13.95 -3.60
C GLY A 43 -0.81 -14.37 -4.38
N GLY A 44 0.27 -13.59 -4.33
CA GLY A 44 1.56 -13.91 -4.95
C GLY A 44 2.24 -15.10 -4.29
N MET A 45 2.17 -15.19 -2.96
CA MET A 45 2.66 -16.36 -2.22
C MET A 45 1.82 -17.60 -2.50
N MET A 46 0.50 -17.48 -2.70
CA MET A 46 -0.36 -18.60 -3.11
C MET A 46 0.07 -19.15 -4.47
N LEU A 47 0.40 -18.27 -5.44
CA LEU A 47 0.92 -18.69 -6.73
C LEU A 47 2.23 -19.48 -6.59
N ALA A 48 3.15 -18.98 -5.77
CA ALA A 48 4.44 -19.61 -5.55
C ALA A 48 4.36 -20.93 -4.76
N VAL A 49 3.62 -20.98 -3.66
CA VAL A 49 3.53 -22.15 -2.76
C VAL A 49 2.80 -23.32 -3.42
N PHE A 50 1.71 -23.05 -4.13
CA PHE A 50 0.92 -24.10 -4.81
C PHE A 50 1.42 -24.39 -6.23
N ASN A 51 2.54 -23.79 -6.64
CA ASN A 51 3.10 -23.90 -7.99
C ASN A 51 2.02 -23.73 -9.07
N LEU A 52 1.16 -22.73 -8.86
CA LEU A 52 0.05 -22.47 -9.76
C LEU A 52 0.60 -21.94 -11.09
N PRO A 53 -0.09 -22.21 -12.21
CA PRO A 53 0.34 -21.69 -13.49
C PRO A 53 0.46 -20.16 -13.44
N LEU A 54 1.59 -19.63 -13.92
CA LEU A 54 1.85 -18.20 -14.11
C LEU A 54 1.04 -17.65 -15.31
N GLN A 55 -0.20 -18.07 -15.45
CA GLN A 55 -1.11 -17.72 -16.54
C GLN A 55 -2.56 -17.88 -16.08
N GLY A 56 -3.46 -17.18 -16.76
CA GLY A 56 -4.89 -17.23 -16.46
C GLY A 56 -5.31 -16.32 -15.31
N ILE A 57 -6.49 -16.59 -14.75
CA ILE A 57 -7.21 -15.69 -13.84
C ILE A 57 -6.37 -15.26 -12.62
N PRO A 58 -5.63 -16.15 -11.92
CA PRO A 58 -4.85 -15.77 -10.75
C PRO A 58 -3.77 -14.71 -11.03
N LEU A 59 -3.02 -14.87 -12.14
CA LEU A 59 -2.02 -13.91 -12.56
C LEU A 59 -2.64 -12.56 -12.95
N ILE A 60 -3.76 -12.60 -13.67
CA ILE A 60 -4.50 -11.41 -14.10
C ILE A 60 -4.98 -10.59 -12.89
N MET A 61 -5.56 -11.25 -11.88
CA MET A 61 -5.99 -10.59 -10.65
C MET A 61 -4.82 -9.95 -9.90
N HIS A 62 -3.67 -10.64 -9.83
CA HIS A 62 -2.47 -10.12 -9.19
C HIS A 62 -1.93 -8.87 -9.91
N LEU A 63 -1.87 -8.90 -11.26
CA LEU A 63 -1.47 -7.75 -12.08
C LEU A 63 -2.39 -6.55 -11.89
N TYR A 64 -3.71 -6.74 -11.94
CA TYR A 64 -4.66 -5.64 -11.74
C TYR A 64 -4.59 -5.06 -10.33
N GLY A 65 -4.39 -5.90 -9.30
CA GLY A 65 -4.18 -5.40 -7.95
C GLY A 65 -2.89 -4.59 -7.85
N ALA A 66 -1.79 -5.01 -8.47
CA ALA A 66 -0.53 -4.26 -8.48
C ALA A 66 -0.68 -2.89 -9.19
N ILE A 67 -1.44 -2.83 -10.29
CA ILE A 67 -1.79 -1.57 -10.96
C ILE A 67 -2.59 -0.66 -10.02
N LEU A 68 -3.57 -1.22 -9.29
CA LEU A 68 -4.38 -0.44 -8.34
C LEU A 68 -3.53 0.14 -7.21
N VAL A 69 -2.56 -0.61 -6.70
CA VAL A 69 -1.58 -0.13 -5.70
C VAL A 69 -0.76 1.03 -6.28
N ALA A 70 -0.27 0.93 -7.51
CA ALA A 70 0.47 2.03 -8.15
C ALA A 70 -0.39 3.30 -8.32
N ILE A 71 -1.67 3.15 -8.67
CA ILE A 71 -2.62 4.27 -8.78
C ILE A 71 -2.82 4.94 -7.41
N LEU A 72 -2.99 4.16 -6.34
CA LEU A 72 -3.13 4.70 -4.99
C LEU A 72 -1.89 5.47 -4.55
N ALA A 73 -0.69 4.93 -4.80
CA ALA A 73 0.56 5.61 -4.45
C ALA A 73 0.74 6.93 -5.20
N LEU A 74 0.38 6.97 -6.50
CA LEU A 74 0.33 8.22 -7.27
C LEU A 74 -0.71 9.20 -6.72
N GLY A 75 -1.87 8.71 -6.29
CA GLY A 75 -2.90 9.50 -5.62
C GLY A 75 -2.39 10.14 -4.33
N ILE A 76 -1.66 9.39 -3.51
CA ILE A 76 -1.01 9.88 -2.28
C ILE A 76 0.01 10.99 -2.61
N LEU A 77 0.86 10.78 -3.63
CA LEU A 77 1.81 11.81 -4.05
C LEU A 77 1.11 13.06 -4.57
N ALA A 78 0.10 12.92 -5.43
CA ALA A 78 -0.67 14.04 -5.96
C ALA A 78 -1.33 14.84 -4.82
N ALA A 79 -1.87 14.14 -3.83
CA ALA A 79 -2.43 14.72 -2.62
C ALA A 79 -1.34 15.45 -1.79
N ALA A 80 -0.16 14.88 -1.62
CA ALA A 80 0.96 15.52 -0.91
C ALA A 80 1.44 16.81 -1.61
N VAL A 81 1.56 16.77 -2.94
CA VAL A 81 1.94 17.93 -3.77
C VAL A 81 0.90 19.04 -3.69
N ARG A 82 -0.40 18.71 -3.79
CA ARG A 82 -1.49 19.69 -3.69
C ARG A 82 -1.43 20.48 -2.37
N TYR A 83 -1.01 19.84 -1.28
CA TYR A 83 -0.92 20.45 0.05
C TYR A 83 0.45 21.02 0.37
N LYS A 84 1.38 20.96 -0.60
CA LYS A 84 2.76 21.48 -0.49
C LYS A 84 3.51 20.94 0.73
N ASP A 85 3.18 19.72 1.15
CA ASP A 85 3.83 19.08 2.29
C ASP A 85 5.09 18.34 1.82
N LYS A 86 6.24 18.96 2.06
CA LYS A 86 7.54 18.40 1.64
C LYS A 86 7.83 17.03 2.25
N GLY A 87 7.40 16.78 3.50
CA GLY A 87 7.62 15.50 4.16
C GLY A 87 6.77 14.40 3.53
N ALA A 88 5.47 14.67 3.35
CA ALA A 88 4.58 13.72 2.69
C ALA A 88 4.98 13.46 1.22
N ILE A 89 5.49 14.47 0.51
CA ILE A 89 6.00 14.34 -0.86
C ILE A 89 7.20 13.36 -0.90
N ILE A 90 8.15 13.50 0.01
CA ILE A 90 9.33 12.63 0.03
C ILE A 90 8.92 11.18 0.34
N ILE A 91 8.09 10.97 1.37
CA ILE A 91 7.67 9.62 1.77
C ILE A 91 6.84 8.96 0.65
N SER A 92 5.97 9.72 -0.01
CA SER A 92 5.16 9.21 -1.13
C SER A 92 5.98 8.93 -2.39
N LEU A 93 7.04 9.69 -2.67
CA LEU A 93 8.00 9.35 -3.74
C LEU A 93 8.73 8.04 -3.45
N LEU A 94 9.20 7.84 -2.21
CA LEU A 94 9.80 6.58 -1.79
C LEU A 94 8.81 5.43 -1.97
N ASN A 95 7.54 5.65 -1.62
CA ASN A 95 6.48 4.67 -1.80
C ASN A 95 6.31 4.23 -3.27
N ILE A 96 6.23 5.19 -4.19
CA ILE A 96 6.14 4.90 -5.62
C ILE A 96 7.36 4.11 -6.10
N ILE A 97 8.57 4.51 -5.69
CA ILE A 97 9.80 3.81 -6.09
C ILE A 97 9.78 2.37 -5.59
N SER A 98 9.35 2.12 -4.35
CA SER A 98 9.26 0.78 -3.79
C SER A 98 8.25 -0.11 -4.54
N ILE A 99 7.10 0.44 -4.92
CA ILE A 99 6.09 -0.28 -5.73
C ILE A 99 6.62 -0.58 -7.12
N LEU A 100 7.26 0.39 -7.78
CA LEU A 100 7.84 0.19 -9.11
C LEU A 100 8.95 -0.86 -9.08
N PHE A 101 9.79 -0.84 -8.05
CA PHE A 101 10.83 -1.86 -7.85
C PHE A 101 10.22 -3.26 -7.67
N ALA A 102 9.19 -3.39 -6.83
CA ALA A 102 8.47 -4.66 -6.64
C ALA A 102 7.81 -5.15 -7.94
N ALA A 103 7.14 -4.24 -8.65
CA ALA A 103 6.45 -4.55 -9.91
C ALA A 103 7.44 -4.94 -11.02
N PHE A 104 8.59 -4.27 -11.10
CA PHE A 104 9.64 -4.59 -12.07
C PHE A 104 10.20 -5.99 -11.81
N ALA A 105 10.66 -6.29 -10.60
CA ALA A 105 11.17 -7.61 -10.25
C ALA A 105 10.12 -8.72 -10.45
N GLY A 106 8.86 -8.45 -10.05
CA GLY A 106 7.74 -9.35 -10.26
C GLY A 106 7.50 -9.66 -11.74
N SER A 107 7.67 -8.68 -12.64
CA SER A 107 7.47 -8.88 -14.09
C SER A 107 8.45 -9.90 -14.69
N PHE A 108 9.69 -9.98 -14.19
CA PHE A 108 10.65 -10.99 -14.60
C PHE A 108 10.32 -12.36 -14.02
N TYR A 109 10.02 -12.42 -12.72
CA TYR A 109 9.67 -13.68 -12.05
C TYR A 109 8.42 -14.33 -12.67
N PHE A 110 7.34 -13.56 -12.83
CA PHE A 110 6.11 -14.03 -13.47
C PHE A 110 6.23 -14.16 -15.00
N GLY A 111 7.21 -13.49 -15.62
CA GLY A 111 7.53 -13.60 -17.04
C GLY A 111 8.24 -14.89 -17.44
N GLY A 112 8.51 -15.80 -16.49
CA GLY A 112 9.12 -17.11 -16.74
C GLY A 112 10.64 -17.15 -16.53
N VAL A 113 11.24 -16.08 -15.98
CA VAL A 113 12.63 -16.12 -15.54
C VAL A 113 12.68 -16.77 -14.16
N ILE A 114 12.99 -18.06 -14.12
CA ILE A 114 13.06 -18.86 -12.89
C ILE A 114 14.39 -18.60 -12.18
N ASP A 115 14.57 -17.36 -11.72
CA ASP A 115 15.67 -16.96 -10.85
C ASP A 115 15.10 -16.48 -9.52
N VAL A 116 15.59 -17.09 -8.44
CA VAL A 116 15.16 -16.81 -7.06
C VAL A 116 15.52 -15.38 -6.64
N THR A 117 16.51 -14.77 -7.28
CA THR A 117 16.89 -13.38 -7.02
C THR A 117 15.73 -12.42 -7.31
N PHE A 118 14.99 -12.57 -8.41
CA PHE A 118 13.81 -11.74 -8.72
C PHE A 118 12.68 -11.91 -7.70
N LEU A 119 12.50 -13.11 -7.16
CA LEU A 119 11.52 -13.35 -6.08
C LEU A 119 11.92 -12.60 -4.80
N LEU A 120 13.20 -12.61 -4.45
CA LEU A 120 13.74 -11.90 -3.28
C LEU A 120 13.65 -10.37 -3.47
N GLU A 121 14.01 -9.87 -4.64
CA GLU A 121 13.90 -8.45 -5.00
C GLU A 121 12.45 -7.97 -4.95
N MET A 122 11.51 -8.76 -5.51
CA MET A 122 10.08 -8.48 -5.41
C MET A 122 9.62 -8.43 -3.95
N GLY A 123 10.06 -9.40 -3.13
CA GLY A 123 9.74 -9.44 -1.70
C GLY A 123 10.30 -8.24 -0.93
N MET A 124 11.53 -7.81 -1.23
CA MET A 124 12.12 -6.60 -0.65
C MET A 124 11.35 -5.35 -1.06
N GLY A 125 11.01 -5.19 -2.34
CA GLY A 125 10.21 -4.08 -2.83
C GLY A 125 8.85 -4.00 -2.16
N PHE A 126 8.20 -5.15 -1.98
CA PHE A 126 6.94 -5.26 -1.23
C PHE A 126 7.10 -4.77 0.22
N VAL A 127 8.11 -5.25 0.95
CA VAL A 127 8.34 -4.82 2.34
C VAL A 127 8.58 -3.31 2.42
N PHE A 128 9.39 -2.77 1.51
CA PHE A 128 9.59 -1.33 1.44
C PHE A 128 8.30 -0.58 1.16
N ALA A 129 7.47 -1.03 0.21
CA ALA A 129 6.18 -0.42 -0.10
C ALA A 129 5.24 -0.40 1.11
N VAL A 130 5.17 -1.49 1.88
CA VAL A 130 4.37 -1.54 3.13
C VAL A 130 4.89 -0.52 4.14
N VAL A 131 6.20 -0.43 4.32
CA VAL A 131 6.83 0.52 5.25
C VAL A 131 6.58 1.97 4.81
N THR A 132 6.74 2.29 3.54
CA THR A 132 6.56 3.65 3.01
C THR A 132 5.09 4.07 2.99
N ALA A 133 4.17 3.19 2.62
CA ALA A 133 2.73 3.46 2.70
C ALA A 133 2.28 3.66 4.16
N SER A 134 2.80 2.86 5.09
CA SER A 134 2.61 3.06 6.53
C SER A 134 3.22 4.39 7.01
N GLY A 135 4.37 4.76 6.46
CA GLY A 135 4.99 6.06 6.67
C GLY A 135 4.09 7.21 6.23
N CYS A 136 3.48 7.12 5.04
CA CYS A 136 2.50 8.11 4.56
C CYS A 136 1.30 8.22 5.51
N LEU A 137 0.77 7.10 5.99
CA LEU A 137 -0.35 7.05 6.94
C LEU A 137 0.03 7.72 8.27
N ILE A 138 1.11 7.27 8.91
CA ILE A 138 1.55 7.77 10.23
C ILE A 138 1.90 9.25 10.14
N TYR A 139 2.62 9.65 9.09
CA TYR A 139 2.97 11.05 8.86
C TYR A 139 1.72 11.91 8.74
N ALA A 140 0.75 11.48 7.91
CA ALA A 140 -0.50 12.20 7.71
C ALA A 140 -1.37 12.24 8.98
N ILE A 141 -1.36 11.21 9.82
CA ILE A 141 -2.08 11.27 11.11
C ILE A 141 -1.41 12.29 12.05
N ARG A 142 -0.09 12.21 12.22
CA ARG A 142 0.66 13.10 13.14
C ARG A 142 0.62 14.57 12.76
N ARG A 143 0.53 14.88 11.47
CA ARG A 143 0.42 16.27 10.98
C ARG A 143 -1.00 16.82 11.07
N GLY A 144 -2.00 15.94 11.24
CA GLY A 144 -3.42 16.28 11.33
C GLY A 144 -3.92 16.47 12.76
N GLU A 145 -3.13 16.01 13.74
CA GLU A 145 -3.17 16.42 15.14
C GLU A 145 -2.67 17.86 15.31
#